data_AF-A0A173U5N7-F1
#
_entry.id   AF-A0A173U5N7-F1
#
_cell.length_a   1.000
_cell.length_b   1.000
_cell.length_c   1.000
_cell.angle_alpha   90.00
_cell.angle_beta   90.00
_cell.angle_gamma   90.00
#
_symmetry.space_group_name_H-M   'P 1'
#
loop_
_entity.id
_entity.type
_entity.pdbx_description
1 polymer ?
#
loop_
_entity_poly.entity_id
_entity_poly.type
_entity_poly.pdbx_seq_one_letter_code
_entity_poly.pdbx_strand_id
1 'polypeptide(L)'
;MPEFNALYQLLNVKTKTLYSEKFSIHVIDLSRIDLATEEDLHYGIDRWAKLFKTKTWEDLRMITKNNETMQKAADSLYQLNSDAVARQCAQSRADAAYWENIKNNKLRYLEEANSQLTQTIDQQASQIDQQASQIDQQASQINQQASRIAELEAALAKQNK
;
A
#
# COMPACT_ATOMS: atom_id res chain seq x y z
N MET A 1 35.50 -5.16 -25.11
CA MET A 1 36.19 -5.23 -23.81
C MET A 1 35.52 -4.20 -22.91
N PRO A 2 35.20 -4.51 -21.65
CA PRO A 2 34.60 -3.51 -20.75
C PRO A 2 35.64 -2.42 -20.42
N GLU A 3 35.21 -1.16 -20.39
CA GLU A 3 36.03 0.01 -20.05
C GLU A 3 35.26 0.92 -19.06
N PHE A 4 35.99 1.63 -18.19
CA PHE A 4 35.39 2.55 -17.21
C PHE A 4 34.93 3.86 -17.84
N ASN A 5 35.79 4.46 -18.66
CA ASN A 5 35.57 5.75 -19.32
C ASN A 5 35.77 5.59 -20.83
N ALA A 6 34.66 5.51 -21.56
CA ALA A 6 34.66 5.39 -23.01
C ALA A 6 34.66 6.77 -23.67
N LEU A 7 35.62 7.03 -24.55
CA LEU A 7 35.72 8.27 -25.33
C LEU A 7 35.11 8.07 -26.72
N TYR A 8 34.05 8.82 -27.01
CA TYR A 8 33.46 8.87 -28.35
C TYR A 8 33.73 10.21 -29.01
N GLN A 9 34.10 10.16 -30.29
CA GLN A 9 34.34 11.32 -31.13
C GLN A 9 33.44 11.29 -32.37
N LEU A 10 33.18 12.46 -32.94
CA LEU A 10 32.36 12.59 -34.15
C LEU A 10 33.20 12.53 -35.41
N LEU A 11 32.85 11.64 -36.33
CA LEU A 11 33.50 11.50 -37.64
C LEU A 11 32.49 11.67 -38.77
N ASN A 12 32.96 12.22 -39.90
CA ASN A 12 32.22 12.16 -41.14
C ASN A 12 32.12 10.70 -41.61
N VAL A 13 30.89 10.20 -41.77
CA VAL A 13 30.66 8.79 -42.10
C VAL A 13 31.25 8.39 -43.46
N LYS A 14 31.24 9.29 -44.45
CA LYS A 14 31.70 9.04 -45.82
C LYS A 14 33.22 9.10 -45.93
N THR A 15 33.81 10.19 -45.42
CA THR A 15 35.26 10.43 -45.58
C THR A 15 36.10 9.83 -44.45
N LYS A 16 35.44 9.37 -43.37
CA LYS A 16 36.08 8.96 -42.11
C LYS A 16 36.96 10.06 -41.48
N THR A 17 36.78 11.31 -41.90
CA THR A 17 37.51 12.44 -41.35
C THR A 17 36.90 12.82 -40.00
N LEU A 18 37.75 12.96 -38.99
CA LEU A 18 37.36 13.45 -37.68
C LEU A 18 36.83 14.89 -37.80
N TYR A 19 35.71 15.17 -37.13
CA TYR A 19 35.14 16.52 -37.12
C TYR A 19 36.00 17.49 -36.29
N SER A 20 36.30 17.11 -35.05
CA SER A 20 37.14 17.88 -34.13
C SER A 20 37.55 17.01 -32.94
N GLU A 21 38.78 17.16 -32.46
CA GLU A 21 39.23 16.57 -31.19
C GLU A 21 38.70 17.32 -29.96
N LYS A 22 38.21 18.56 -30.14
CA LYS A 22 37.71 19.42 -29.04
C LYS A 22 36.29 19.06 -28.59
N PHE A 23 35.57 18.23 -29.35
CA PHE A 23 34.25 17.76 -29.00
C PHE A 23 34.30 16.25 -28.84
N SER A 24 34.13 15.80 -27.60
CA SER A 24 34.06 14.39 -27.26
C SER A 24 32.93 14.12 -26.27
N ILE A 25 32.45 12.88 -26.27
CA ILE A 25 31.48 12.38 -25.30
C ILE A 25 32.18 11.32 -24.47
N HIS A 26 32.27 11.57 -23.17
CA HIS A 26 32.73 10.59 -22.20
C HIS A 26 31.54 9.83 -21.64
N VAL A 27 31.55 8.50 -21.76
CA VAL A 27 30.54 7.63 -21.17
C VAL A 27 31.19 6.85 -20.04
N ILE A 28 30.71 7.08 -18.81
CA ILE A 28 31.28 6.52 -17.59
C ILE A 28 30.41 5.36 -17.09
N ASP A 29 31.01 4.17 -16.94
CA ASP A 29 30.36 3.02 -16.32
C ASP A 29 30.62 3.00 -14.80
N LEU A 30 29.60 3.43 -14.02
CA LEU A 30 29.68 3.47 -12.56
C LEU A 30 29.86 2.08 -11.91
N SER A 31 29.55 0.99 -12.61
CA SER A 31 29.76 -0.37 -12.10
C SER A 31 31.22 -0.80 -12.19
N ARG A 32 32.01 -0.18 -13.08
CA ARG A 32 33.40 -0.57 -13.41
C ARG A 32 34.44 0.47 -13.02
N ILE A 33 34.25 1.18 -11.91
CA ILE A 33 35.24 2.16 -11.39
C ILE A 33 36.59 1.48 -11.06
N ASP A 34 36.59 0.16 -10.84
CA ASP A 34 37.80 -0.66 -10.70
C ASP A 34 38.69 -0.66 -11.96
N LEU A 35 38.13 -0.34 -13.13
CA LEU A 35 38.86 -0.25 -14.39
C LEU A 35 39.35 1.17 -14.72
N ALA A 36 39.30 2.11 -13.76
CA ALA A 36 39.79 3.47 -13.98
C ALA A 36 41.28 3.48 -14.32
N THR A 37 41.62 4.16 -15.42
CA THR A 37 43.00 4.33 -15.88
C THR A 37 43.75 5.36 -15.05
N GLU A 38 45.07 5.43 -15.20
CA GLU A 38 45.90 6.48 -14.57
C GLU A 38 45.46 7.88 -14.98
N GLU A 39 45.00 8.05 -16.23
CA GLU A 39 44.47 9.32 -16.72
C GLU A 39 43.15 9.68 -16.02
N ASP A 40 42.24 8.71 -15.86
CA ASP A 40 40.98 8.90 -15.14
C ASP A 40 41.21 9.33 -13.69
N LEU A 41 42.20 8.71 -13.03
CA LEU A 41 42.61 9.04 -11.67
C LEU A 41 43.24 10.45 -11.59
N HIS A 42 44.08 10.80 -12.57
CA HIS A 42 44.73 12.10 -12.64
C HIS A 42 43.73 13.25 -12.75
N TYR A 43 42.71 13.09 -13.61
CA TYR A 43 41.65 14.10 -13.78
C TYR A 43 40.50 13.94 -12.78
N GLY A 44 40.55 12.94 -11.89
CA GLY A 44 39.55 12.71 -10.84
C GLY A 44 38.19 12.23 -11.35
N ILE A 45 38.14 11.60 -12.53
CA ILE A 45 36.92 11.05 -13.12
C ILE A 45 36.38 9.90 -12.26
N ASP A 46 37.26 9.06 -11.71
CA ASP A 46 36.91 7.99 -10.76
C ASP A 46 36.18 8.56 -9.52
N ARG A 47 36.62 9.73 -9.07
CA ARG A 47 36.11 10.42 -7.90
C ARG A 47 34.75 11.05 -8.16
N TRP A 48 34.54 11.61 -9.34
CA TRP A 48 33.19 12.01 -9.81
C TRP A 48 32.26 10.80 -9.93
N ALA A 49 32.73 9.67 -10.45
CA ALA A 49 31.92 8.45 -10.53
C ALA A 49 31.52 7.94 -9.14
N LYS A 50 32.44 7.95 -8.16
CA LYS A 50 32.15 7.64 -6.75
C LYS A 50 31.10 8.58 -6.17
N LEU A 51 31.17 9.88 -6.49
CA LEU A 51 30.19 10.89 -6.06
C LEU A 51 28.78 10.55 -6.57
N PHE A 52 28.62 10.15 -7.83
CA PHE A 52 27.31 9.77 -8.38
C PHE A 52 26.82 8.41 -7.88
N LYS A 53 27.72 7.50 -7.51
CA LYS A 53 27.39 6.14 -7.05
C LYS A 53 27.04 6.06 -5.56
N THR A 54 27.56 6.98 -4.76
CA THR A 54 27.38 6.93 -3.30
C THR A 54 25.91 7.02 -2.89
N LYS A 55 25.56 6.36 -1.78
CA LYS A 55 24.20 6.31 -1.24
C LYS A 55 24.05 7.06 0.08
N THR A 56 25.15 7.52 0.66
CA THR A 56 25.14 8.18 1.98
C THR A 56 25.72 9.58 1.88
N TRP A 57 25.18 10.49 2.70
CA TRP A 57 25.67 11.86 2.78
C TRP A 57 27.08 11.95 3.37
N GLU A 58 27.43 11.04 4.26
CA GLU A 58 28.76 11.00 4.87
C GLU A 58 29.82 10.63 3.84
N ASP A 59 29.60 9.56 3.08
CA ASP A 59 30.51 9.17 1.99
C ASP A 59 30.60 10.27 0.93
N LEU A 60 29.48 10.93 0.62
CA LEU A 60 29.43 12.03 -0.32
C LEU A 60 30.30 13.22 0.14
N ARG A 61 30.24 13.59 1.43
CA ARG A 61 31.12 14.63 2.02
C ARG A 61 32.60 14.22 2.00
N MET A 62 32.88 12.96 2.28
CA MET A 62 34.25 12.44 2.23
C MET A 62 34.81 12.46 0.81
N ILE A 63 34.01 12.07 -0.18
CA ILE A 63 34.38 12.09 -1.60
C ILE A 63 34.64 13.52 -2.07
N THR A 64 33.91 14.53 -1.60
CA THR A 64 34.06 15.91 -2.10
C THR A 64 35.14 16.72 -1.36
N LYS A 65 35.72 16.18 -0.28
CA LYS A 65 36.70 16.86 0.57
C LYS A 65 37.87 17.47 -0.22
N ASN A 66 38.17 18.75 -0.03
CA ASN A 66 39.25 19.45 -0.75
C ASN A 66 39.02 19.59 -2.28
N ASN A 67 37.79 19.44 -2.79
CA ASN A 67 37.44 19.77 -4.17
C ASN A 67 36.19 20.67 -4.18
N GLU A 68 36.39 21.98 -4.36
CA GLU A 68 35.33 22.98 -4.27
C GLU A 68 34.21 22.75 -5.28
N THR A 69 34.54 22.33 -6.51
CA THR A 69 33.55 22.05 -7.56
C THR A 69 32.66 20.87 -7.19
N MET A 70 33.26 19.78 -6.68
CA MET A 70 32.49 18.63 -6.19
C MET A 70 31.65 19.00 -4.98
N GLN A 71 32.15 19.84 -4.07
CA GLN A 71 31.39 20.31 -2.91
C GLN A 71 30.14 21.10 -3.33
N LYS A 72 30.27 22.03 -4.28
CA LYS A 72 29.11 22.78 -4.80
C LYS A 72 28.06 21.86 -5.44
N ALA A 73 28.49 20.83 -6.18
CA ALA A 73 27.59 19.83 -6.74
C ALA A 73 26.89 19.00 -5.65
N ALA A 74 27.66 18.56 -4.65
CA ALA A 74 27.17 17.83 -3.48
C ALA A 74 26.12 18.62 -2.69
N ASP A 75 26.37 19.90 -2.42
CA ASP A 75 25.44 20.76 -1.69
C ASP A 75 24.14 20.98 -2.47
N SER A 76 24.25 21.12 -3.79
CA SER A 76 23.08 21.24 -4.68
C SER A 76 22.23 19.96 -4.66
N LEU A 77 22.87 18.78 -4.71
CA LEU A 77 22.18 17.49 -4.56
C LEU A 77 21.53 17.35 -3.19
N TYR A 78 22.19 17.82 -2.13
CA TYR A 78 21.65 17.81 -0.77
C TYR A 78 20.38 18.67 -0.66
N GLN A 79 20.40 19.89 -1.18
CA GLN A 79 19.24 20.78 -1.16
C GLN A 79 18.05 20.19 -1.95
N LEU A 80 18.30 19.69 -3.16
CA LEU A 80 17.25 19.10 -4.01
C LEU A 80 16.61 17.86 -3.38
N ASN A 81 17.43 16.96 -2.82
CA ASN A 81 16.93 15.74 -2.18
C ASN A 81 16.23 16.02 -0.85
N SER A 82 16.71 16.98 -0.06
CA SER A 82 16.07 17.34 1.21
C SER A 82 14.63 17.82 1.01
N ASP A 83 14.41 18.64 -0.03
CA ASP A 83 13.07 19.11 -0.40
C ASP A 83 12.21 17.95 -0.94
N ALA A 84 12.75 17.10 -1.81
CA ALA A 84 12.04 15.93 -2.33
C ALA A 84 11.59 14.96 -1.23
N VAL A 85 12.46 14.66 -0.24
CA VAL A 85 12.13 13.80 0.91
C VAL A 85 11.05 14.43 1.78
N ALA A 86 11.13 15.74 2.05
CA ALA A 86 10.11 16.44 2.81
C ALA A 86 8.74 16.41 2.11
N ARG A 87 8.72 16.64 0.79
CA ARG A 87 7.50 16.53 -0.03
C ARG A 87 6.92 15.12 -0.03
N GLN A 88 7.76 14.11 -0.21
CA GLN A 88 7.33 12.70 -0.17
C GLN A 88 6.72 12.35 1.20
N CYS A 89 7.36 12.77 2.29
CA CYS A 89 6.84 12.55 3.64
C CYS A 89 5.48 13.23 3.83
N ALA A 90 5.31 14.46 3.35
CA ALA A 90 4.04 15.17 3.39
C ALA A 90 2.94 14.46 2.59
N GLN A 91 3.26 13.97 1.38
CA GLN A 91 2.34 13.18 0.57
C GLN A 91 1.94 11.88 1.26
N SER A 92 2.91 11.11 1.79
CA SER A 92 2.63 9.87 2.52
C SER A 92 1.74 10.09 3.75
N ARG A 93 1.92 11.22 4.46
CA ARG A 93 1.03 11.59 5.58
C ARG A 93 -0.39 11.92 5.10
N ALA A 94 -0.52 12.66 4.01
CA ALA A 94 -1.82 12.98 3.43
C ALA A 94 -2.57 11.72 2.95
N ASP A 95 -1.86 10.81 2.28
CA ASP A 95 -2.41 9.53 1.85
C ASP A 95 -2.85 8.66 3.04
N ALA A 96 -2.02 8.58 4.08
CA ALA A 96 -2.36 7.83 5.29
C ALA A 96 -3.65 8.37 5.93
N ALA A 97 -3.76 9.69 6.08
CA ALA A 97 -4.96 10.33 6.62
C ALA A 97 -6.19 10.10 5.72
N TYR A 98 -6.02 10.14 4.39
CA TYR A 98 -7.10 9.84 3.45
C TYR A 98 -7.62 8.40 3.63
N TRP A 99 -6.71 7.41 3.62
CA TRP A 99 -7.08 6.01 3.76
C TRP A 99 -7.66 5.68 5.14
N GLU A 100 -7.17 6.32 6.19
CA GLU A 100 -7.73 6.20 7.54
C GLU A 100 -9.18 6.69 7.59
N ASN A 101 -9.47 7.86 7.02
CA ASN A 101 -10.84 8.36 6.92
C ASN A 101 -11.76 7.41 6.14
N ILE A 102 -11.30 6.85 5.02
CA ILE A 102 -12.08 5.89 4.24
C ILE A 102 -12.37 4.62 5.06
N LYS A 103 -11.36 4.08 5.77
CA LYS A 103 -11.52 2.91 6.64
C LYS A 103 -12.50 3.18 7.78
N ASN A 104 -12.36 4.32 8.46
CA ASN A 104 -13.22 4.70 9.59
C ASN A 104 -14.67 4.90 9.13
N ASN A 105 -14.90 5.53 7.98
CA ASN A 105 -16.24 5.65 7.41
C ASN A 105 -16.87 4.30 7.08
N LYS A 106 -16.08 3.38 6.50
CA LYS A 106 -16.55 2.02 6.22
C LYS A 106 -16.84 1.24 7.51
N LEU A 107 -16.00 1.39 8.53
CA LEU A 107 -16.20 0.77 9.84
C LEU A 107 -17.50 1.25 10.47
N ARG A 108 -17.71 2.57 10.52
CA ARG A 108 -18.94 3.17 11.04
C ARG A 108 -20.19 2.67 10.31
N TYR A 109 -20.15 2.60 8.98
CA TYR A 109 -21.26 2.06 8.19
C TYR A 109 -21.57 0.60 8.56
N LEU A 110 -20.54 -0.23 8.74
CA LEU A 110 -20.71 -1.63 9.13
C LEU A 110 -21.21 -1.78 10.57
N GLU A 111 -20.75 -0.92 11.49
CA GLU A 111 -21.24 -0.88 12.88
C GLU A 111 -22.72 -0.48 12.93
N GLU A 112 -23.12 0.54 12.18
CA GLU A 112 -24.53 0.95 12.05
C GLU A 112 -25.39 -0.18 11.48
N ALA A 113 -24.93 -0.84 10.40
CA ALA A 113 -25.63 -1.97 9.80
C ALA A 113 -25.76 -3.18 10.75
N ASN A 114 -24.68 -3.52 11.47
CA ASN A 114 -24.71 -4.58 12.48
C ASN A 114 -25.68 -4.26 13.61
N SER A 115 -25.71 -3.02 14.10
CA SER A 115 -26.66 -2.60 15.13
C SER A 115 -28.11 -2.76 14.67
N GLN A 116 -28.42 -2.45 13.42
CA GLN A 116 -29.76 -2.64 12.86
C GLN A 116 -30.13 -4.12 12.72
N LEU A 117 -29.18 -4.96 12.30
CA LEU A 117 -29.37 -6.40 12.22
C LEU A 117 -29.62 -7.01 13.61
N THR A 118 -28.87 -6.61 14.63
CA THR A 118 -29.09 -7.04 16.02
C THR A 118 -30.48 -6.66 16.50
N GLN A 119 -30.91 -5.41 16.29
CA GLN A 119 -32.27 -4.99 16.67
C GLN A 119 -33.35 -5.80 15.95
N THR A 120 -33.15 -6.12 14.67
CA THR A 120 -34.09 -6.93 13.90
C THR A 120 -34.17 -8.36 14.44
N ILE A 121 -33.02 -8.96 14.78
CA ILE A 121 -32.97 -10.29 15.40
C ILE A 121 -33.70 -10.30 16.74
N ASP A 122 -33.48 -9.30 17.59
CA ASP A 122 -34.13 -9.20 18.91
C ASP A 122 -35.66 -9.07 18.77
N GLN A 123 -36.11 -8.28 17.78
CA GLN A 123 -37.55 -8.15 17.46
C GLN A 123 -38.14 -9.47 16.95
N GLN A 124 -37.44 -10.17 16.06
CA GLN A 124 -37.88 -11.47 15.54
C GLN A 124 -37.92 -12.53 16.63
N ALA A 125 -36.93 -12.58 17.52
CA ALA A 125 -36.92 -13.48 18.68
C ALA A 125 -38.14 -13.24 19.58
N SER A 126 -38.46 -11.98 19.88
CA SER A 126 -39.64 -11.62 20.67
C SER A 126 -40.95 -12.06 20.00
N GLN A 127 -41.04 -11.97 18.66
CA GLN A 127 -42.21 -12.45 17.92
C GLN A 127 -42.33 -13.98 17.96
N ILE A 128 -41.21 -14.70 17.85
CA ILE A 128 -41.17 -16.17 17.96
C ILE A 128 -41.66 -16.61 19.34
N ASP A 129 -41.20 -15.96 20.41
CA ASP A 129 -41.63 -16.27 21.78
C ASP A 129 -43.14 -16.05 21.99
N GLN A 130 -43.68 -14.98 21.40
CA GLN A 130 -45.13 -14.73 21.42
C GLN A 130 -45.90 -15.81 20.65
N GLN A 131 -45.43 -16.20 19.47
CA GLN A 131 -46.06 -17.26 18.68
C GLN A 131 -46.01 -18.61 19.38
N ALA A 132 -44.87 -18.96 20.01
CA ALA A 132 -44.74 -20.18 20.80
C ALA A 132 -45.76 -20.21 21.95
N SER A 133 -45.92 -19.10 22.67
CA SER A 133 -46.91 -18.98 23.74
C SER A 133 -48.35 -19.16 23.23
N GLN A 134 -48.66 -18.64 22.04
CA GLN A 134 -49.98 -18.84 21.42
C GLN A 134 -50.21 -20.30 21.01
N ILE A 135 -49.19 -20.98 20.48
CA ILE A 135 -49.26 -22.40 20.14
C ILE A 135 -49.53 -23.24 21.39
N ASP A 136 -48.85 -22.96 22.50
CA ASP A 136 -49.07 -23.67 23.78
C ASP A 136 -50.49 -23.49 24.31
N GLN A 137 -51.05 -22.27 24.20
CA GLN A 137 -52.44 -22.00 24.56
C GLN A 137 -53.42 -22.77 23.68
N GLN A 138 -53.20 -22.76 22.36
CA GLN A 138 -54.04 -23.50 21.42
C GLN A 138 -53.97 -25.01 21.67
N ALA A 139 -52.79 -25.57 21.92
CA ALA A 139 -52.61 -26.98 22.26
C ALA A 139 -53.38 -27.37 23.53
N SER A 140 -53.36 -26.50 24.55
CA SER A 140 -54.12 -26.70 25.78
C SER A 140 -55.64 -26.71 25.55
N GLN A 141 -56.13 -25.80 24.70
CA GLN A 141 -57.55 -25.75 24.30
C GLN A 141 -57.97 -27.00 23.53
N ILE A 142 -57.14 -27.46 22.58
CA ILE A 142 -57.40 -28.69 21.80
C ILE A 142 -57.52 -29.89 22.76
N ASN A 143 -56.62 -30.03 23.74
CA ASN A 143 -56.67 -31.11 24.72
C ASN A 143 -57.95 -31.08 25.57
N GLN A 144 -58.40 -29.89 25.99
CA GLN A 144 -59.67 -29.73 26.71
C GLN A 144 -60.87 -30.13 25.84
N GLN A 145 -60.90 -29.69 24.58
CA GLN A 145 -61.96 -30.05 23.64
C GLN A 145 -61.99 -31.56 23.37
N ALA A 146 -60.83 -32.19 23.17
CA ALA A 146 -60.71 -33.63 22.97
C ALA A 146 -61.26 -34.42 24.18
N SER A 147 -60.94 -33.98 25.40
CA SER A 147 -61.47 -34.59 26.63
C SER A 147 -62.99 -34.47 26.70
N ARG A 148 -63.53 -33.30 26.35
CA ARG A 148 -64.97 -33.06 26.33
C ARG A 148 -65.71 -33.91 25.30
N ILE A 149 -65.12 -34.11 24.12
CA ILE A 149 -65.67 -34.99 23.08
C ILE A 149 -65.74 -36.43 23.62
N ALA A 150 -64.68 -36.94 24.23
CA ALA A 150 -64.65 -38.28 24.80
C ALA A 150 -65.72 -38.48 25.90
N GLU A 151 -65.93 -37.48 26.77
CA GLU A 151 -67.02 -37.50 27.76
C GLU A 151 -68.41 -37.60 27.12
N LEU A 152 -68.66 -36.79 26.08
CA LEU A 152 -69.94 -36.77 25.37
C LEU A 152 -70.19 -38.09 24.63
N GLU A 153 -69.17 -38.65 23.97
CA GLU A 153 -69.24 -39.95 23.30
C GLU A 153 -69.58 -41.09 24.29
N ALA A 154 -68.95 -41.09 25.47
CA ALA A 154 -69.23 -42.07 26.52
C ALA A 154 -70.65 -41.94 27.09
N ALA A 155 -71.17 -40.71 27.23
CA ALA A 155 -72.54 -40.46 27.66
C ALA A 155 -73.58 -40.94 26.63
N LEU A 156 -73.35 -40.68 25.34
CA LEU A 156 -74.18 -41.17 24.24
C LEU A 156 -74.23 -42.71 24.19
N ALA A 157 -73.07 -43.37 24.39
CA ALA A 157 -73.00 -44.83 24.43
C ALA A 157 -73.79 -45.45 25.59
N LYS A 158 -73.98 -44.74 26.70
CA LYS A 158 -74.82 -45.18 27.83
C LYS A 158 -76.32 -45.00 27.60
N GLN A 159 -76.73 -44.02 26.78
CA GLN A 159 -78.16 -43.81 26.45
C GLN A 159 -78.69 -44.80 25.39
N ASN A 160 -77.80 -45.35 24.55
CA ASN A 160 -78.15 -46.30 23.49
C ASN A 160 -78.03 -47.78 23.91
N LYS A 161 -77.96 -48.07 25.22
CA LYS A 161 -78.02 -49.43 25.81
C LYS A 161 -79.31 -49.58 26.60
#